data_AF-A0A7R8W8I7-F1
#
_entry.id   AF-A0A7R8W8I7-F1
#
_cell.length_a   1.000
_cell.length_b   1.000
_cell.length_c   1.000
_cell.angle_alpha   90.00
_cell.angle_beta   90.00
_cell.angle_gamma   90.00
#
_symmetry.space_group_name_H-M   'P 1'
#
loop_
_entity.id
_entity.type
_entity.pdbx_description
1 polymer ?
#
loop_
_entity_poly.entity_id
_entity_poly.type
_entity_poly.pdbx_seq_one_letter_code
_entity_poly.pdbx_strand_id
1 'polypeptide(L)'
;MKYDVIVVGGGHAGAEAAAAAARLGSKTLLITMNLQTIGQMSCNPAMGGIAKGQIVREIDALGGLSGIITDKTAIQFKMLNRSKGPAMWSPRAQSDRWRFAEEWRLALENIPNLDFYQDMDKSMVLLDMKKLLARD
;
A
#
# COMPACT_ATOMS: atom_id res chain seq x y z
N MET A 1 13.92 -5.21 -19.80
CA MET A 1 13.74 -6.02 -18.59
C MET A 1 12.33 -6.56 -18.58
N LYS A 2 12.08 -7.74 -17.99
CA LYS A 2 10.75 -8.36 -17.91
C LYS A 2 10.32 -8.36 -16.44
N TYR A 3 9.15 -7.79 -16.16
CA TYR A 3 8.50 -7.80 -14.85
C TYR A 3 7.36 -8.81 -14.86
N ASP A 4 7.11 -9.44 -13.72
CA ASP A 4 6.00 -10.38 -13.53
C ASP A 4 4.72 -9.62 -13.16
N VAL A 5 4.86 -8.56 -12.36
CA VAL A 5 3.77 -7.69 -11.92
C VAL A 5 4.14 -6.23 -12.16
N ILE A 6 3.22 -5.48 -12.75
CA ILE A 6 3.33 -4.02 -12.87
C ILE A 6 2.15 -3.42 -12.11
N VAL A 7 2.45 -2.58 -11.13
CA VAL A 7 1.46 -1.84 -10.35
C VAL A 7 1.48 -0.39 -10.80
N VAL A 8 0.33 0.13 -11.22
CA VAL A 8 0.19 1.52 -11.66
C VAL A 8 -0.53 2.33 -10.58
N GLY A 9 0.16 3.32 -10.04
CA GLY A 9 -0.30 4.26 -9.02
C GLY A 9 0.23 3.94 -7.62
N GLY A 10 0.94 4.89 -7.01
CA GLY A 10 1.52 4.77 -5.67
C GLY A 10 0.59 5.11 -4.49
N GLY A 11 -0.73 4.97 -4.65
CA GLY A 11 -1.68 5.19 -3.53
C GLY A 11 -1.62 4.05 -2.50
N HIS A 12 -2.42 4.12 -1.42
CA HIS A 12 -2.45 3.07 -0.37
C HIS A 12 -2.62 1.65 -0.94
N ALA A 13 -3.54 1.48 -1.89
CA ALA A 13 -3.79 0.18 -2.52
C ALA A 13 -2.60 -0.29 -3.38
N GLY A 14 -2.00 0.62 -4.17
CA GLY A 14 -0.86 0.28 -5.03
C GLY A 14 0.41 0.00 -4.23
N ALA A 15 0.62 0.71 -3.12
CA ALA A 15 1.73 0.47 -2.21
C ALA A 15 1.63 -0.92 -1.56
N GLU A 16 0.44 -1.30 -1.06
CA GLU A 16 0.21 -2.66 -0.55
C GLU A 16 0.35 -3.73 -1.65
N ALA A 17 -0.22 -3.49 -2.84
CA ALA A 17 -0.15 -4.45 -3.94
C ALA A 17 1.29 -4.69 -4.41
N ALA A 18 2.08 -3.62 -4.54
CA ALA A 18 3.48 -3.70 -4.92
C ALA A 18 4.32 -4.41 -3.85
N ALA A 19 4.10 -4.09 -2.57
CA ALA A 19 4.75 -4.76 -1.45
C ALA A 19 4.41 -6.26 -1.41
N ALA A 20 3.14 -6.61 -1.58
CA ALA A 20 2.68 -7.99 -1.55
C ALA A 20 3.28 -8.81 -2.70
N ALA A 21 3.20 -8.32 -3.94
CA ALA A 21 3.74 -9.02 -5.10
C ALA A 21 5.27 -9.25 -4.98
N ALA A 22 6.02 -8.21 -4.57
CA ALA A 22 7.45 -8.31 -4.41
C ALA A 22 7.87 -9.26 -3.27
N ARG A 23 7.17 -9.22 -2.13
CA ARG A 23 7.41 -10.13 -0.98
C ARG A 23 7.06 -11.58 -1.28
N LEU A 24 6.11 -11.84 -2.19
CA LEU A 24 5.79 -13.18 -2.68
C LEU A 24 6.80 -13.68 -3.74
N GLY A 25 7.81 -12.87 -4.08
CA GLY A 25 8.93 -13.25 -4.94
C GLY A 25 8.82 -12.80 -6.39
N SER A 26 7.76 -12.08 -6.77
CA SER A 26 7.59 -11.56 -8.14
C SER A 26 8.50 -10.36 -8.39
N LYS A 27 9.11 -10.28 -9.58
CA LYS A 27 9.75 -9.04 -10.05
C LYS A 27 8.67 -8.01 -10.32
N THR A 28 8.61 -7.00 -9.47
CA THR A 28 7.50 -6.05 -9.42
C THR A 28 7.98 -4.65 -9.78
N LEU A 29 7.24 -3.98 -10.65
CA LEU A 29 7.46 -2.57 -10.99
C LEU A 29 6.31 -1.72 -10.45
N LEU A 30 6.60 -0.75 -9.59
CA LEU A 30 5.65 0.29 -9.19
C LEU A 30 5.85 1.54 -10.04
N ILE A 31 4.87 1.84 -10.89
CA ILE A 31 4.81 3.07 -11.68
C ILE A 31 3.97 4.08 -10.92
N THR A 32 4.48 5.29 -10.70
CA THR A 32 3.71 6.37 -10.06
C THR A 32 4.04 7.72 -10.66
N MET A 33 3.09 8.64 -10.62
CA MET A 33 3.32 10.00 -11.14
C MET A 33 4.31 10.79 -10.29
N ASN A 34 4.39 10.49 -8.99
CA ASN A 34 5.29 11.15 -8.07
C ASN A 34 5.70 10.21 -6.92
N LEU A 35 7.00 9.89 -6.85
CA LEU A 35 7.59 9.02 -5.83
C LEU A 35 7.53 9.59 -4.42
N GLN A 36 7.46 10.93 -4.28
CA GLN A 36 7.36 11.59 -2.98
C GLN A 36 5.95 11.49 -2.36
N THR A 37 4.95 11.13 -3.17
CA THR A 37 3.54 11.07 -2.74
C THR A 37 3.02 9.65 -2.53
N ILE A 38 3.93 8.67 -2.46
CA ILE A 38 3.55 7.28 -2.21
C ILE A 38 2.84 7.18 -0.86
N GLY A 39 1.69 6.49 -0.84
CA GLY A 39 0.91 6.29 0.37
C GLY A 39 0.42 7.58 1.03
N GLN A 40 0.37 8.71 0.31
CA GLN A 40 -0.04 9.98 0.90
C GLN A 40 -1.49 9.96 1.40
N MET A 41 -1.71 10.46 2.61
CA MET A 41 -3.05 10.72 3.15
C MET A 41 -3.66 11.99 2.53
N SER A 42 -4.55 11.81 1.54
CA SER A 42 -5.17 12.92 0.79
C SER A 42 -6.30 13.64 1.53
N CYS A 43 -7.05 12.94 2.37
CA CYS A 43 -8.20 13.49 3.07
C CYS A 43 -7.85 13.89 4.52
N ASN A 44 -8.09 12.98 5.47
CA ASN A 44 -7.85 13.17 6.89
C ASN A 44 -6.59 12.40 7.33
N PRO A 45 -5.81 12.93 8.29
CA PRO A 45 -4.57 12.30 8.74
C PRO A 45 -4.84 11.17 9.74
N ALA A 46 -5.77 10.27 9.41
CA ALA A 46 -6.22 9.23 10.33
C ALA A 46 -6.37 7.88 9.63
N MET A 47 -5.88 6.84 10.30
CA MET A 47 -6.02 5.44 9.90
C MET A 47 -6.94 4.70 10.87
N GLY A 48 -7.73 3.77 10.33
CA GLY A 48 -8.74 3.03 11.10
C GLY A 48 -10.03 3.82 11.38
N GLY A 49 -10.65 3.55 12.52
CA GLY A 49 -12.02 3.95 12.84
C GLY A 49 -13.04 2.88 12.45
N ILE A 50 -14.33 3.10 12.71
CA ILE A 50 -15.38 2.07 12.57
C ILE A 50 -15.27 1.35 11.21
N ALA A 51 -15.27 0.01 11.25
CA ALA A 51 -14.98 -0.91 10.14
C ALA A 51 -13.54 -0.84 9.60
N LYS A 52 -13.01 0.36 9.35
CA LYS A 52 -11.64 0.55 8.83
C LYS A 52 -10.56 -0.01 9.75
N GLY A 53 -10.73 0.11 11.06
CA GLY A 53 -9.77 -0.36 12.05
C GLY A 53 -9.63 -1.88 12.04
N GLN A 54 -10.72 -2.59 11.78
CA GLN A 54 -10.75 -4.04 11.59
C GLN A 54 -10.01 -4.42 10.30
N ILE A 55 -10.33 -3.75 9.18
CA ILE A 55 -9.65 -3.99 7.89
C ILE A 55 -8.14 -3.74 8.00
N VAL A 56 -7.70 -2.68 8.68
CA VAL A 56 -6.27 -2.42 8.89
C VAL A 56 -5.61 -3.56 9.69
N ARG A 57 -6.30 -4.14 10.67
CA ARG A 57 -5.80 -5.29 11.45
C ARG A 57 -5.79 -6.58 10.63
N GLU A 58 -6.75 -6.76 9.73
CA GLU A 58 -6.77 -7.89 8.79
C GLU A 58 -5.62 -7.79 7.78
N ILE A 59 -5.37 -6.59 7.23
CA ILE A 59 -4.22 -6.32 6.36
C ILE A 59 -2.90 -6.64 7.09
N ASP A 60 -2.76 -6.16 8.33
CA ASP A 60 -1.58 -6.44 9.17
C ASP A 60 -1.40 -7.95 9.42
N ALA A 61 -2.49 -8.67 9.73
CA ALA A 61 -2.46 -10.12 9.92
C ALA A 61 -2.06 -10.90 8.66
N LEU A 62 -2.35 -10.36 7.47
CA LEU A 62 -1.94 -10.92 6.18
C LEU A 62 -0.49 -10.54 5.80
N GLY A 63 0.22 -9.78 6.64
CA GLY A 63 1.59 -9.33 6.38
C GLY A 63 1.68 -8.03 5.56
N GLY A 64 0.58 -7.30 5.45
CA GLY A 64 0.53 -5.97 4.86
C GLY A 64 1.24 -4.91 5.71
N LEU A 65 1.43 -3.73 5.13
CA LEU A 65 2.26 -2.67 5.73
C LEU A 65 1.46 -1.57 6.45
N SER A 66 0.18 -1.42 6.11
CA SER A 66 -0.65 -0.30 6.57
C SER A 66 -0.72 -0.18 8.09
N GLY A 67 -0.80 -1.31 8.82
CA GLY A 67 -0.79 -1.33 10.29
C GLY A 67 0.54 -0.84 10.85
N ILE A 68 1.64 -1.44 10.40
CA ILE A 68 3.02 -1.12 10.83
C ILE A 68 3.35 0.36 10.56
N ILE A 69 3.02 0.86 9.37
CA ILE A 69 3.30 2.26 8.99
C ILE A 69 2.46 3.21 9.83
N THR A 70 1.19 2.87 10.08
CA THR A 70 0.34 3.64 10.98
C THR A 70 0.98 3.74 12.36
N ASP A 71 1.48 2.64 12.91
CA ASP A 71 2.06 2.60 14.26
C ASP A 71 3.33 3.46 14.37
N LYS A 72 4.22 3.42 13.37
CA LYS A 72 5.45 4.22 13.34
C LYS A 72 5.22 5.74 13.23
N THR A 73 4.05 6.14 12.76
CA THR A 73 3.76 7.54 12.40
C THR A 73 2.62 8.13 13.21
N ALA A 74 2.05 7.34 14.13
CA ALA A 74 0.95 7.74 14.98
C ALA A 74 1.36 8.83 15.98
N ILE A 75 0.54 9.86 16.06
CA ILE A 75 0.58 10.91 17.07
C ILE A 75 -0.39 10.58 18.21
N GLN A 76 -1.52 9.96 17.89
CA GLN A 76 -2.55 9.62 18.87
C GLN A 76 -3.26 8.32 18.50
N PHE A 77 -3.45 7.44 19.48
CA PHE A 77 -4.31 6.27 19.38
C PHE A 77 -5.61 6.44 20.17
N LYS A 78 -6.71 5.95 19.62
CA LYS A 78 -8.00 5.88 20.30
C LYS A 78 -8.73 4.60 19.90
N MET A 79 -9.20 3.86 20.91
CA MET A 79 -10.16 2.79 20.70
C MET A 79 -11.57 3.37 20.68
N LEU A 80 -12.29 3.20 19.57
CA LEU A 80 -13.69 3.61 19.44
C LEU A 80 -14.62 2.55 20.02
N ASN A 81 -15.83 2.96 20.44
CA ASN A 81 -16.90 2.08 20.94
C ASN A 81 -16.52 1.20 22.14
N ARG A 82 -15.59 1.63 23.01
CA ARG A 82 -15.16 0.85 24.19
C ARG A 82 -16.31 0.35 25.07
N SER A 83 -17.40 1.12 25.17
CA SER A 83 -18.59 0.76 25.96
C SER A 83 -19.50 -0.30 25.33
N LYS A 84 -19.35 -0.62 24.03
CA LYS A 84 -20.25 -1.52 23.27
C LYS A 84 -19.75 -2.97 23.15
N GLY A 85 -18.68 -3.32 23.87
CA GLY A 85 -18.08 -4.66 23.90
C GLY A 85 -17.11 -4.96 22.73
N PRO A 86 -16.31 -6.04 22.84
CA PRO A 86 -15.15 -6.29 21.97
C PRO A 86 -15.46 -6.36 20.48
N ALA A 87 -16.60 -6.95 20.09
CA ALA A 87 -17.01 -7.04 18.69
C ALA A 87 -17.22 -5.67 18.02
N MET A 88 -17.54 -4.64 18.81
CA MET A 88 -17.78 -3.29 18.32
C MET A 88 -16.55 -2.37 18.46
N TRP A 89 -15.50 -2.82 19.14
CA TRP A 89 -14.27 -2.05 19.32
C TRP A 89 -13.57 -1.84 17.98
N SER A 90 -13.10 -0.62 17.75
CA SER A 90 -12.42 -0.31 16.49
C SER A 90 -11.24 0.64 16.74
N PRO A 91 -10.00 0.22 16.42
CA PRO A 91 -8.82 1.04 16.61
C PRO A 91 -8.81 2.18 15.59
N ARG A 92 -8.39 3.36 16.04
CA ARG A 92 -8.17 4.54 15.21
C ARG A 92 -6.90 5.24 15.65
N ALA A 93 -6.06 5.60 14.69
CA ALA A 93 -4.87 6.41 14.91
C ALA A 93 -4.97 7.72 14.13
N GLN A 94 -4.47 8.82 14.71
CA GLN A 94 -4.08 10.02 13.96
C GLN A 94 -2.59 9.92 13.70
N SER A 95 -2.15 10.16 12.47
CA SER A 95 -0.76 10.03 12.05
C SER A 95 -0.23 11.33 11.47
N ASP A 96 1.07 11.56 11.61
CA ASP A 96 1.75 12.65 10.92
C ASP A 96 1.72 12.39 9.40
N ARG A 97 1.19 13.34 8.62
CA ARG A 97 1.01 13.17 7.17
C ARG A 97 2.33 12.98 6.42
N TRP A 98 3.36 13.72 6.81
CA TRP A 98 4.65 13.68 6.14
C TRP A 98 5.40 12.42 6.51
N ARG A 99 5.46 12.08 7.80
CA ARG A 99 6.07 10.84 8.25
C ARG A 99 5.37 9.60 7.69
N PHE A 100 4.05 9.64 7.51
CA PHE A 100 3.31 8.52 6.89
C PHE A 100 3.73 8.25 5.46
N ALA A 101 3.83 9.29 4.62
CA ALA A 101 4.29 9.13 3.24
C ALA A 101 5.78 8.74 3.18
N GLU A 102 6.61 9.33 4.05
CA GLU A 102 8.03 8.99 4.17
C GLU A 102 8.23 7.51 4.55
N GLU A 103 7.54 7.04 5.58
CA GLU A 103 7.65 5.67 6.07
C GLU A 103 7.13 4.66 5.04
N TRP A 104 6.09 4.99 4.27
CA TRP A 104 5.68 4.19 3.11
C TRP A 104 6.80 4.05 2.08
N ARG A 105 7.41 5.17 1.69
CA ARG A 105 8.51 5.15 0.72
C ARG A 105 9.67 4.31 1.23
N LEU A 106 10.12 4.55 2.47
CA LEU A 106 11.21 3.79 3.09
C LEU A 106 10.89 2.31 3.20
N ALA A 107 9.65 1.95 3.58
CA ALA A 107 9.24 0.56 3.68
C ALA A 107 9.30 -0.15 2.33
N LEU A 108 8.82 0.49 1.25
CA LEU A 108 8.86 -0.10 -0.09
C LEU A 108 10.28 -0.18 -0.67
N GLU A 109 11.12 0.85 -0.47
CA GLU A 109 12.51 0.87 -0.95
C GLU A 109 13.36 -0.25 -0.34
N ASN A 110 12.97 -0.75 0.83
CA ASN A 110 13.62 -1.87 1.50
C ASN A 110 13.09 -3.25 1.08
N ILE A 111 12.12 -3.34 0.16
CA ILE A 111 11.59 -4.63 -0.32
C ILE A 111 12.42 -5.09 -1.54
N PRO A 112 13.07 -6.26 -1.47
CA PRO A 112 13.74 -6.84 -2.65
C PRO A 112 12.75 -7.11 -3.78
N ASN A 113 13.23 -7.05 -5.03
CA ASN A 113 12.44 -7.27 -6.25
C ASN A 113 11.35 -6.22 -6.53
N LEU A 114 11.35 -5.09 -5.82
CA LEU A 114 10.46 -3.96 -6.08
C LEU A 114 11.25 -2.79 -6.69
N ASP A 115 11.01 -2.55 -7.98
CA ASP A 115 11.56 -1.39 -8.69
C ASP A 115 10.54 -0.25 -8.77
N PHE A 116 11.03 0.97 -8.90
CA PHE A 116 10.21 2.18 -9.02
C PHE A 116 10.44 2.86 -10.36
N TYR A 117 9.36 3.35 -10.98
CA TYR A 117 9.44 4.18 -12.16
C TYR A 117 8.49 5.37 -12.04
N GLN A 118 9.03 6.58 -12.19
CA GLN A 118 8.24 7.78 -12.15
C GLN A 118 7.83 8.20 -13.56
N ASP A 119 6.56 8.00 -13.91
CA ASP A 119 6.00 8.43 -15.18
C ASP A 119 4.48 8.65 -15.05
N MET A 120 3.94 9.45 -15.95
CA MET A 120 2.51 9.63 -16.12
C MET A 120 2.08 8.67 -17.22
N ASP A 121 1.48 7.54 -16.82
CA ASP A 121 1.11 6.48 -17.76
C ASP A 121 0.13 7.01 -18.83
N LYS A 122 0.48 6.85 -20.11
CA LYS A 122 -0.27 7.41 -21.25
C LYS A 122 -1.11 6.37 -21.98
N SER A 123 -0.89 5.07 -21.77
CA SER A 123 -1.69 4.01 -22.39
C SER A 123 -1.28 2.61 -21.89
N MET A 124 -2.26 1.80 -21.48
CA MET A 124 -2.04 0.38 -21.23
C MET A 124 -1.96 -0.39 -22.55
N VAL A 125 -0.87 -1.13 -22.77
CA VAL A 125 -0.77 -2.08 -23.90
C VAL A 125 -1.30 -3.43 -23.42
N LEU A 126 -2.52 -3.79 -23.83
CA LEU A 126 -3.09 -5.12 -23.58
C LEU A 126 -2.52 -6.10 -24.61
N LEU A 127 -1.42 -6.77 -24.25
CA LEU A 127 -0.90 -7.89 -25.02
C LEU A 127 -1.66 -9.15 -24.61
N ASP A 128 -2.58 -9.59 -25.46
CA ASP A 128 -3.29 -10.85 -25.31
C ASP A 128 -2.28 -12.01 -25.22
N MET A 129 -2.21 -12.68 -24.06
CA MET A 129 -1.25 -13.76 -23.80
C MET A 129 -1.39 -14.95 -24.75
N LYS A 130 -2.49 -15.06 -25.52
CA LYS A 130 -2.62 -16.09 -26.58
C LYS A 130 -1.77 -15.83 -27.83
N LYS A 131 -1.33 -14.60 -28.09
CA LYS A 131 -0.56 -14.28 -29.32
C LYS A 131 0.95 -14.52 -29.21
N LEU A 132 1.48 -14.81 -28.02
CA LEU A 132 2.92 -15.02 -27.81
C LEU A 132 3.36 -16.48 -27.97
N LEU A 133 2.44 -17.44 -28.05
CA LEU A 133 2.74 -18.87 -28.29
C LEU A 133 2.46 -19.33 -29.73
N ALA A 134 2.14 -18.41 -30.65
CA ALA A 134 1.87 -18.72 -32.06
C ALA A 134 2.85 -18.01 -33.02
N ARG A 135 4.03 -17.65 -32.53
CA ARG A 135 5.14 -17.15 -33.34
C ARG A 135 6.41 -17.90 -32.96
N ASP A 136 6.39 -19.19 -33.26
CA ASP A 136 7.55 -19.96 -33.71
C ASP A 136 7.29 -20.34 -35.17
#